data_AF-A0A067P4E9-F1
#
_entry.id   AF-A0A067P4E9-F1
#
_cell.length_a   1.000
_cell.length_b   1.000
_cell.length_c   1.000
_cell.angle_alpha   90.00
_cell.angle_beta   90.00
_cell.angle_gamma   90.00
#
_symmetry.space_group_name_H-M   'P 1'
#
loop_
_entity.id
_entity.type
_entity.pdbx_description
1 polymer ?
#
loop_
_entity_poly.entity_id
_entity_poly.type
_entity_poly.pdbx_seq_one_letter_code
_entity_poly.pdbx_strand_id
1 'polypeptide(L)' 'WRCKSCFRQPIFCYDCIRWGHLRSPFHRVERWGGEGYFVPAWLSDAGVHLHLGHRGKPCP' A
#
# COMPACT_ATOMS: atom_id res chain seq x y z
N TRP A 1 -5.78 5.96 3.76
CA TRP A 1 -5.06 5.58 2.53
C TRP A 1 -6.02 5.55 1.36
N ARG A 2 -5.56 5.84 0.15
CA ARG A 2 -6.37 5.74 -1.08
C ARG A 2 -5.55 5.03 -2.14
N CYS A 3 -6.12 4.05 -2.81
CA CYS A 3 -5.48 3.40 -3.95
C CYS A 3 -5.98 4.02 -5.24
N LYS A 4 -5.09 4.49 -6.12
CA LYS A 4 -5.44 5.09 -7.41
C LYS A 4 -5.56 4.08 -8.55
N SER A 5 -4.99 2.88 -8.36
CA SER A 5 -5.01 1.78 -9.33
C SER A 5 -6.20 0.83 -9.16
N CYS A 6 -6.77 0.73 -7.97
CA CYS A 6 -7.98 -0.08 -7.72
C CYS A 6 -9.22 0.55 -8.38
N PHE A 7 -10.14 -0.31 -8.82
CA PHE A 7 -11.41 0.14 -9.39
C PHE A 7 -12.20 0.99 -8.39
N ARG A 8 -12.72 2.14 -8.84
CA ARG A 8 -13.40 3.19 -8.04
C ARG A 8 -12.51 3.92 -7.02
N GLN A 9 -11.20 3.71 -7.04
CA GLN A 9 -10.23 4.39 -6.18
C GLN A 9 -10.61 4.43 -4.68
N PRO A 10 -10.87 3.26 -4.06
CA PRO A 10 -11.36 3.17 -2.68
C PRO A 10 -10.40 3.76 -1.65
N ILE A 11 -10.99 4.21 -0.55
CA ILE A 11 -10.29 4.63 0.67
C ILE A 11 -10.20 3.43 1.61
N PHE A 12 -9.02 3.26 2.21
CA PHE A 12 -8.69 2.17 3.13
C PHE A 12 -8.13 2.71 4.45
N CYS A 13 -8.40 1.98 5.54
CA CYS A 13 -7.58 2.08 6.76
C CYS A 13 -6.17 1.49 6.50
N TYR A 14 -5.27 1.61 7.48
CA TYR A 14 -3.91 1.09 7.38
C TYR A 14 -3.87 -0.43 7.12
N ASP A 15 -4.66 -1.21 7.85
CA ASP A 15 -4.67 -2.68 7.67
C ASP A 15 -5.25 -3.09 6.32
N CYS A 16 -6.35 -2.46 5.88
CA CYS A 16 -6.97 -2.81 4.60
C CYS A 16 -6.07 -2.47 3.41
N ILE A 17 -5.33 -1.35 3.44
CA ILE A 17 -4.38 -1.05 2.35
C ILE A 17 -3.24 -2.09 2.35
N ARG A 18 -2.73 -2.47 3.53
CA ARG A 18 -1.64 -3.43 3.68
C ARG A 18 -2.01 -4.82 3.17
N TRP A 19 -3.05 -5.41 3.75
CA TRP A 19 -3.44 -6.79 3.45
C TRP A 19 -4.04 -6.93 2.05
N GLY A 20 -4.83 -5.94 1.62
CA GLY A 20 -5.47 -5.95 0.31
C GLY A 20 -4.49 -5.84 -0.87
N HIS A 21 -3.28 -5.31 -0.65
CA HIS A 21 -2.31 -5.05 -1.72
C HIS A 21 -1.08 -5.96 -1.70
N LEU A 22 -1.03 -7.00 -0.85
CA LEU A 22 0.09 -7.96 -0.83
C LEU A 22 0.32 -8.62 -2.20
N ARG A 23 -0.75 -8.84 -2.98
CA ARG A 23 -0.69 -9.41 -4.34
C ARG A 23 -0.68 -8.36 -5.46
N SER A 24 -0.68 -7.08 -5.11
CA SER A 24 -0.67 -5.97 -6.04
C SER A 24 0.27 -4.85 -5.57
N PRO A 25 1.56 -5.17 -5.33
CA PRO A 25 2.52 -4.29 -4.64
C PRO A 25 2.90 -3.05 -5.46
N PHE A 26 2.55 -2.99 -6.74
CA PHE A 26 2.88 -1.88 -7.65
C PHE A 26 1.71 -0.90 -7.87
N HIS A 27 0.60 -1.08 -7.17
CA HIS A 27 -0.50 -0.11 -7.22
C HIS A 27 -0.04 1.25 -6.66
N ARG A 28 -0.44 2.33 -7.33
CA ARG A 28 -0.16 3.69 -6.86
C ARG A 28 -1.12 4.05 -5.73
N VAL A 29 -0.58 4.53 -4.62
CA VAL A 29 -1.35 4.89 -3.44
C VAL A 29 -1.03 6.30 -2.97
N GLU A 30 -1.93 6.82 -2.15
CA GLU A 30 -1.77 8.08 -1.44
C GLU A 30 -2.17 7.89 0.01
N ARG A 31 -1.59 8.70 0.89
CA ARG A 31 -1.98 8.80 2.30
C ARG A 31 -2.60 10.16 2.57
N TRP A 32 -3.47 10.22 3.57
CA TRP A 32 -4.03 11.50 4.01
C TRP A 32 -2.92 12.30 4.67
N GLY A 33 -2.55 13.44 4.08
CA GLY A 33 -1.64 14.42 4.66
C GLY A 33 -2.37 15.22 5.73
N GLY A 34 -1.69 15.52 6.84
CA GLY A 34 -2.26 16.30 7.95
C GLY A 34 -2.77 17.70 7.54
N GLU A 35 -2.37 18.18 6.36
CA GLU A 35 -2.78 19.45 5.75
C GLU A 35 -4.13 19.38 5.01
N GLY A 36 -4.88 18.26 5.11
CA GLY A 36 -6.25 18.15 4.59
C GLY A 36 -6.37 17.66 3.15
N TYR A 37 -5.32 17.07 2.59
CA TYR A 37 -5.33 16.50 1.24
C TYR A 37 -4.53 15.19 1.15
N PHE A 38 -4.78 14.42 0.10
CA PHE A 38 -4.03 13.19 -0.17
C PHE A 38 -2.67 13.52 -0.81
N VAL A 39 -1.59 12.96 -0.25
CA VAL A 39 -0.24 13.06 -0.80
C VAL A 39 0.21 11.72 -1.38
N PRO A 40 1.04 11.71 -2.44
CA PRO A 40 1.65 10.49 -2.97
C PRO A 40 2.33 9.69 -1.85
N ALA A 41 2.17 8.36 -1.89
CA ALA A 41 2.77 7.45 -0.92
C ALA A 41 3.13 6.13 -1.59
N TRP A 42 3.87 5.29 -0.87
CA TRP A 42 4.23 3.95 -1.31
C TRP A 42 3.55 2.89 -0.46
N LEU A 43 3.28 1.73 -1.07
CA LEU A 43 2.76 0.58 -0.33
C LEU A 43 3.77 0.07 0.71
N SER A 44 5.07 0.31 0.51
CA SER A 44 6.12 0.06 1.52
C SER A 44 5.93 0.89 2.78
N ASP A 45 5.39 2.12 2.68
CA ASP A 45 5.07 2.96 3.84
C ASP A 45 3.90 2.37 4.66
N ALA A 46 3.08 1.53 4.02
CA ALA A 46 2.00 0.76 4.65
C ALA A 46 2.44 -0.69 5.03
N GLY A 47 3.73 -1.01 4.95
CA GLY A 47 4.26 -2.32 5.34
C GLY A 47 4.05 -3.45 4.33
N VAL A 48 3.84 -3.12 3.04
CA VAL A 48 3.83 -4.09 1.94
C VAL A 48 5.22 -4.16 1.33
N HIS A 49 5.88 -5.30 1.48
CA HIS A 49 7.23 -5.54 0.99
C HIS A 49 7.28 -6.77 0.08
N LEU A 50 8.08 -6.66 -0.99
CA LEU A 50 8.40 -7.77 -1.88
C LEU A 50 9.68 -8.45 -1.39
N HIS A 51 9.57 -9.65 -0.86
CA HIS A 51 10.73 -10.46 -0.53
C HIS A 51 11.10 -11.33 -1.74
N LEU A 52 12.25 -11.05 -2.34
CA LEU A 52 12.72 -11.72 -3.55
C LEU A 52 13.32 -13.11 -3.27
N GLY A 53 13.67 -13.39 -2.01
CA GLY A 53 14.18 -14.67 -1.54
C GLY A 53 13.18 -15.45 -0.68
N HIS A 54 13.61 -16.59 -0.16
CA HIS A 54 12.90 -17.35 0.88
C HIS A 54 11.41 -17.63 0.59
N ARG A 55 11.06 -17.89 -0.67
CA ARG A 55 9.66 -18.13 -1.10
C ARG A 55 8.72 -16.98 -0.69
N GLY A 56 9.19 -15.73 -0.71
CA GLY A 56 8.41 -14.56 -0.34
C GLY A 56 8.42 -14.23 1.16
N LYS A 57 9.22 -14.93 1.98
CA LYS A 57 9.40 -14.63 3.40
C LYS A 57 10.50 -13.58 3.64
N PRO A 58 10.41 -12.79 4.74
CA PRO A 58 11.49 -11.91 5.16
C PRO A 58 12.80 -12.67 5.39
N CYS A 59 13.94 -12.02 5.12
CA CYS A 59 15.24 -12.53 5.54
C CYS A 59 15.32 -12.54 7.08
N PRO A 60 15.92 -13.57 7.69
CA PRO A 60 16.22 -13.63 9.13
C PRO A 60 17.14 -12.51 9.61
#